data_AF-A0A7S2TZ53-F1
#
_entry.id   AF-A0A7S2TZ53-F1
#
_cell.length_a   1.000
_cell.length_b   1.000
_cell.length_c   1.000
_cell.angle_alpha   90.00
_cell.angle_beta   90.00
_cell.angle_gamma   90.00
#
_symmetry.space_group_name_H-M   'P 1'
#
loop_
_entity.id
_entity.type
_entity.pdbx_description
1 polymer ?
#
loop_
_entity_poly.entity_id
_entity_poly.type
_entity_poly.pdbx_seq_one_letter_code
_entity_poly.pdbx_strand_id
1 'polypeptide(L)'
;QYTFKIAGGVVANEVGLGKSLTALSIILLDTRPGVHLRSPPAPQPSATAMALAPEKELGELKVEPTSRRIRTDATLVLCPSHVVSQWRQQLELHVRPEVFA
;
A
#
# COMPACT_ATOMS: atom_id res chain seq x y z
N GLN A 1 19.89 1.99 23.39
CA GLN A 1 19.14 3.10 22.77
C GLN A 1 18.74 2.67 21.37
N TYR A 2 17.47 2.78 20.98
CA TYR A 2 17.02 2.44 19.62
C TYR A 2 16.95 3.71 18.78
N THR A 3 17.90 3.88 17.86
CA THR A 3 17.89 4.99 16.90
C THR A 3 16.98 4.64 15.74
N PHE A 4 15.78 5.22 15.68
CA PHE A 4 14.92 5.08 14.51
C PHE A 4 15.44 5.99 13.40
N LYS A 5 15.86 5.40 12.28
CA LYS A 5 16.24 6.14 11.08
C LYS A 5 14.98 6.50 10.31
N ILE A 6 14.62 7.78 10.30
CA ILE A 6 13.56 8.31 9.44
C ILE A 6 14.13 8.39 8.02
N ALA A 7 13.50 7.70 7.07
CA ALA A 7 13.85 7.75 5.65
C ALA A 7 12.75 8.51 4.90
N GLY A 8 13.01 9.78 4.55
CA GLY A 8 12.06 10.64 3.87
C GLY A 8 12.44 12.11 3.93
N GLY A 9 11.59 12.98 3.38
CA GLY A 9 11.79 14.42 3.36
C GLY A 9 10.57 15.16 2.82
N VAL A 10 10.63 16.50 2.82
CA VAL A 10 9.58 17.38 2.32
C VAL A 10 9.99 17.92 0.96
N VAL A 11 9.12 17.79 -0.05
CA VAL A 11 9.31 18.40 -1.37
C VAL A 11 8.48 19.68 -1.43
N ALA A 12 9.15 20.82 -1.26
CA ALA A 12 8.51 22.15 -1.16
C ALA A 12 8.74 23.00 -2.43
N ASN A 13 8.59 22.39 -3.60
CA ASN A 13 8.71 23.11 -4.87
C ASN A 13 7.46 23.97 -5.13
N GLU A 14 7.61 25.02 -5.95
CA GLU A 14 6.50 25.81 -6.48
C GLU A 14 5.44 24.94 -7.18
N VAL A 15 4.20 25.45 -7.22
CA VAL A 15 3.11 24.81 -7.97
C VAL A 15 3.44 24.78 -9.46
N GLY A 16 3.07 23.69 -10.14
CA GLY A 16 3.39 23.50 -11.57
C GLY A 16 4.75 22.87 -11.88
N LEU A 17 5.68 22.79 -10.92
CA LEU A 17 7.01 22.17 -11.15
C LEU A 17 7.02 20.62 -11.18
N GLY A 18 5.89 19.99 -11.49
CA GLY A 18 5.85 18.54 -11.70
C GLY A 18 6.02 17.68 -10.44
N LYS A 19 5.72 18.20 -9.24
CA LYS A 19 5.85 17.44 -7.97
C LYS A 19 5.17 16.06 -8.00
N SER A 20 4.01 15.96 -8.64
CA SER A 20 3.30 14.69 -8.79
C SER A 20 4.11 13.69 -9.60
N LEU A 21 4.71 14.12 -10.71
CA LEU A 21 5.57 13.27 -11.53
C LEU A 21 6.83 12.86 -10.77
N THR A 22 7.46 13.78 -10.04
CA THR A 22 8.60 13.46 -9.17
C THR A 22 8.22 12.41 -8.12
N ALA A 23 7.06 12.55 -7.47
CA ALA A 23 6.57 11.57 -6.51
C ALA A 23 6.36 10.19 -7.16
N LEU A 24 5.72 10.15 -8.33
CA LEU A 24 5.54 8.90 -9.09
C LEU A 24 6.88 8.27 -9.46
N SER A 25 7.85 9.06 -9.94
CA SER A 25 9.19 8.56 -10.25
C SER A 25 9.86 7.93 -9.03
N ILE A 26 9.74 8.55 -7.86
CA ILE A 26 10.30 8.00 -6.61
C ILE A 26 9.59 6.69 -6.24
N ILE A 27 8.25 6.64 -6.33
CA ILE A 27 7.48 5.43 -6.04
C ILE A 27 7.90 4.28 -6.94
N LEU A 28 8.06 4.54 -8.25
CA LEU A 28 8.47 3.52 -9.22
C LEU A 28 9.91 3.06 -9.07
N LEU A 29 10.80 3.94 -8.60
CA LEU A 29 12.19 3.60 -8.30
C LEU A 29 12.35 2.88 -6.95
N ASP A 30 11.30 2.84 -6.12
CA ASP A 30 11.36 2.15 -4.84
C ASP A 30 11.36 0.63 -5.06
N THR A 31 12.55 0.08 -5.20
CA THR A 31 12.79 -1.36 -5.36
C THR A 31 12.93 -2.08 -4.03
N ARG A 32 12.64 -1.40 -2.90
CA ARG A 32 12.64 -2.06 -1.59
C ARG A 32 11.60 -3.19 -1.66
N PRO A 33 12.02 -4.47 -1.61
CA PRO A 33 11.07 -5.54 -1.52
C PRO A 33 10.31 -5.30 -0.21
N GLY A 34 8.98 -5.15 -0.28
CA GLY A 34 8.22 -5.41 0.92
C GLY A 34 8.62 -6.80 1.35
N VAL A 35 8.92 -6.92 2.63
CA VAL A 35 9.12 -8.21 3.27
C VAL A 35 7.94 -9.06 2.84
N HIS A 36 8.22 -10.00 1.94
CA HIS A 36 7.22 -10.75 1.22
C HIS A 36 6.18 -11.25 2.23
N LEU A 37 4.92 -10.89 2.05
CA LEU A 37 3.79 -11.64 2.62
C LEU A 37 3.64 -13.01 1.94
N ARG A 38 4.75 -13.63 1.49
CA ARG A 38 4.80 -15.08 1.35
C ARG A 38 4.99 -15.62 2.77
N SER A 39 3.91 -15.67 3.54
CA SER A 39 3.83 -16.77 4.50
C SER A 39 4.07 -18.06 3.72
N PRO A 40 4.85 -19.02 4.23
CA PRO A 40 4.90 -20.35 3.64
C PRO A 40 3.46 -20.82 3.40
N PRO A 41 3.15 -21.52 2.28
CA PRO A 41 1.84 -22.14 2.13
C PRO A 41 1.59 -22.94 3.41
N ALA A 42 0.53 -22.58 4.15
CA ALA A 42 0.15 -23.34 5.32
C ALA A 42 0.05 -24.82 4.91
N PRO A 43 0.61 -25.75 5.69
CA PRO A 43 0.49 -27.18 5.39
C PRO A 43 -1.00 -27.47 5.22
N GLN A 44 -1.40 -27.90 4.01
CA GLN A 44 -2.79 -28.21 3.73
C GLN A 44 -3.22 -29.32 4.69
N PRO A 45 -4.20 -29.10 5.58
CA PRO A 45 -4.74 -30.19 6.36
C PRO A 45 -5.45 -31.13 5.38
N SER A 46 -4.94 -32.36 5.30
CA SER A 46 -5.53 -33.44 4.54
C SER A 46 -7.02 -33.58 4.87
N ALA A 47 -7.82 -33.82 3.84
CA ALA A 47 -9.28 -33.79 3.85
C ALA A 47 -9.90 -34.79 4.83
N THR A 48 -10.06 -34.46 6.11
CA THR A 48 -10.97 -35.16 7.04
C THR A 48 -11.34 -34.32 8.27
N ALA A 49 -12.03 -33.18 8.09
CA ALA A 49 -12.71 -32.49 9.19
C ALA A 49 -13.77 -31.51 8.68
N MET A 50 -14.78 -32.03 7.98
CA MET A 50 -16.07 -31.34 7.83
C MET A 50 -16.82 -31.48 9.15
N ALA A 51 -17.04 -30.39 9.88
CA ALA A 51 -18.28 -30.13 10.64
C ALA A 51 -18.19 -28.82 11.44
N LEU A 52 -19.18 -27.94 11.18
CA LEU A 52 -19.70 -26.87 12.06
C LEU A 52 -18.83 -25.61 12.25
N ALA A 53 -19.00 -24.65 11.34
CA ALA A 53 -18.74 -23.23 11.62
C ALA A 53 -20.06 -22.45 11.50
N PRO A 54 -20.44 -21.61 12.49
CA PRO A 54 -21.65 -20.80 12.41
C PRO A 54 -21.47 -19.63 11.43
N GLU A 55 -22.57 -19.25 10.79
CA GLU A 55 -22.67 -18.18 9.81
C GLU A 55 -22.24 -16.83 10.41
N LYS A 56 -21.33 -16.15 9.70
CA LYS A 56 -20.71 -14.91 10.15
C LYS A 56 -21.57 -13.72 9.70
N GLU A 57 -22.35 -13.18 10.62
CA GLU A 57 -22.98 -11.87 10.44
C GLU A 57 -21.92 -10.81 10.14
N LEU A 58 -22.24 -9.92 9.21
CA LEU A 58 -21.40 -8.83 8.72
C LEU A 58 -21.21 -7.77 9.83
N GLY A 59 -20.39 -8.11 10.82
CA GLY A 59 -20.02 -7.20 11.90
C GLY A 59 -19.33 -5.97 11.32
N GLU A 60 -19.85 -4.80 11.70
CA GLU A 60 -19.20 -3.50 11.51
C GLU A 60 -17.72 -3.61 11.82
N LEU A 61 -16.88 -3.21 10.87
CA LEU A 61 -15.44 -3.11 11.05
C LEU A 61 -15.16 -2.05 12.11
N LYS A 62 -15.20 -2.46 13.38
CA LYS A 62 -14.66 -1.70 14.50
C LYS A 62 -13.15 -1.63 14.30
N VAL A 63 -12.69 -0.57 13.64
CA VAL A 63 -11.28 -0.27 13.49
C VAL A 63 -10.76 0.22 14.84
N GLU A 64 -10.47 -0.73 15.73
CA GLU A 64 -9.56 -0.46 16.85
C GLU A 64 -8.22 -0.04 16.22
N PRO A 65 -7.63 1.11 16.62
CA PRO A 65 -6.33 1.54 16.13
C PRO A 65 -5.24 0.65 16.74
N THR A 66 -5.22 -0.63 16.38
CA THR A 66 -4.12 -1.51 16.73
C THR A 66 -2.88 -0.92 16.07
N SER A 67 -1.90 -0.53 16.88
CA SER A 67 -0.61 0.04 16.46
C SER A 67 0.28 -0.97 15.73
N ARG A 68 -0.32 -1.89 14.97
CA ARG A 68 0.36 -2.91 14.18
C ARG A 68 0.88 -2.25 12.92
N ARG A 69 2.20 -2.30 12.75
CA ARG A 69 2.88 -1.88 11.52
C ARG A 69 2.38 -2.74 10.36
N ILE A 70 1.65 -2.12 9.43
CA ILE A 70 1.20 -2.77 8.20
C ILE A 70 2.42 -2.87 7.26
N ARG A 71 2.73 -4.08 6.79
CA ARG A 71 3.72 -4.32 5.73
C ARG A 71 2.96 -4.49 4.43
N THR A 72 3.31 -3.71 3.42
CA THR A 72 2.66 -3.73 2.11
C THR A 72 3.66 -3.29 1.06
N ASP A 73 3.49 -3.81 -0.15
CA ASP A 73 4.21 -3.38 -1.36
C ASP A 73 3.55 -2.15 -2.01
N ALA A 74 2.45 -1.66 -1.43
CA ALA A 74 1.73 -0.49 -1.93
C ALA A 74 2.24 0.81 -1.28
N THR A 75 2.24 1.90 -2.07
CA THR A 75 2.46 3.26 -1.55
C THR A 75 1.14 4.01 -1.43
N LEU A 76 0.84 4.54 -0.25
CA LEU A 76 -0.34 5.37 0.00
C LEU A 76 -0.05 6.83 -0.36
N VAL A 77 -0.83 7.40 -1.28
CA VAL A 77 -0.81 8.83 -1.61
C VAL A 77 -2.04 9.50 -1.00
N LEU A 78 -1.83 10.43 -0.07
CA LEU A 78 -2.89 11.25 0.49
C LEU A 78 -2.91 12.61 -0.20
N CYS A 79 -4.07 13.01 -0.69
CA CYS A 79 -4.28 14.30 -1.34
C CYS A 79 -5.69 14.83 -1.06
N PRO A 80 -5.93 16.16 -1.21
CA PRO A 80 -7.29 16.69 -1.17
C PRO A 80 -8.20 15.98 -2.18
N SER A 81 -9.47 15.81 -1.83
CA SER A 81 -10.43 15.00 -2.61
C SER A 81 -10.52 15.41 -4.09
N HIS A 82 -10.46 16.71 -4.38
CA HIS A 82 -10.56 17.26 -5.73
C HIS A 82 -9.33 16.97 -6.61
N VAL A 83 -8.20 16.55 -6.04
CA VAL A 83 -6.95 16.26 -6.78
C VAL A 83 -6.82 14.76 -7.12
N VAL A 84 -7.70 13.90 -6.59
CA VAL A 84 -7.64 12.44 -6.82
C VAL A 84 -7.69 12.11 -8.30
N SER A 85 -8.61 12.71 -9.06
CA SER A 85 -8.73 12.49 -10.51
C SER A 85 -7.46 12.92 -11.25
N GLN A 86 -6.83 14.01 -10.83
CA GLN A 86 -5.57 14.47 -11.42
C GLN A 86 -4.44 13.46 -11.16
N TRP A 87 -4.35 12.89 -9.95
CA TRP A 87 -3.36 11.84 -9.66
C TRP A 87 -3.57 10.59 -10.52
N ARG A 88 -4.82 10.17 -10.74
CA ARG A 88 -5.15 9.03 -11.63
C ARG A 88 -4.69 9.28 -13.06
N GLN A 89 -4.98 10.46 -13.59
CA GLN A 89 -4.55 10.82 -14.94
C GLN A 89 -3.01 10.87 -15.06
N GLN A 90 -2.30 11.34 -14.03
CA GLN A 90 -0.83 11.35 -14.05
C GLN A 90 -0.25 9.93 -14.10
N LEU A 91 -0.87 8.98 -13.39
CA LEU A 91 -0.50 7.55 -13.47
C LEU A 91 -0.73 7.00 -14.87
N GLU A 92 -1.91 7.19 -15.44
CA GLU A 92 -2.28 6.68 -16.77
C GLU A 92 -1.39 7.23 -17.89
N LEU A 93 -0.99 8.50 -17.80
CA LEU A 93 -0.18 9.15 -18.83
C LEU A 93 1.32 8.83 -18.75
N HIS A 94 1.85 8.58 -17.56
CA HIS A 94 3.31 8.50 -17.34
C HIS A 94 3.79 7.15 -16.80
N VAL A 95 2.87 6.25 -16.44
CA VAL A 95 3.22 4.91 -15.95
C VAL A 95 2.72 3.86 -16.92
N ARG A 96 3.64 2.98 -17.32
CA ARG A 96 3.32 1.84 -18.16
C ARG A 96 2.41 0.86 -17.41
N PRO A 97 1.33 0.34 -18.03
CA PRO A 97 0.37 -0.54 -17.35
C PRO A 97 0.99 -1.77 -16.69
N GLU A 98 2.09 -2.29 -17.23
CA GLU A 98 2.76 -3.51 -16.78
C GLU A 98 3.53 -3.33 -15.47
N VAL A 99 3.67 -2.10 -14.98
CA VAL A 99 4.45 -1.80 -13.77
C VAL A 99 3.65 -2.09 -12.49
N PHE A 100 2.32 -2.07 -12.56
CA PHE A 100 1.43 -2.36 -11.42
C PHE A 100 0.52 -3.56 -11.66
N ALA A 101 0.74 -4.32 -12.73
CA ALA A 101 -0.05 -5.50 -13.11
C ALA A 101 0.38 -6.77 -12.35
#